data_AF-A0A292PZC8-F1
#
_entry.id   AF-A0A292PZC8-F1
#
_cell.length_a   1.000
_cell.length_b   1.000
_cell.length_c   1.000
_cell.angle_alpha   90.00
_cell.angle_beta   90.00
_cell.angle_gamma   90.00
#
_symmetry.space_group_name_H-M   'P 1'
#
loop_
_entity.id
_entity.type
_entity.pdbx_description
1 polymer ?
#
loop_
_entity_poly.entity_id
_entity_poly.type
_entity_poly.pdbx_seq_one_letter_code
_entity_poly.pdbx_strand_id
1 'polypeptide(L)'
;MTAPSKKTRSKMMGPGDQKIEYRRVGNSGLKVSVPILGTMGFGNKLWQPWCVDEEASLKVLKAAYDLGINTWDTANTYSNGESERIIGKAIKEFKIPRDKLVIMTKCYCAVGDEPGMQSYMMPELKFRKDYVNRLGLSRKAIFSEVNASLERLGLEYIDLLQIHRCDPETTPEETMEALHDLVKSGKCVVSFPLLPASPKSLMLGNRIRYIGASSMWTWQFCLYQQAAERNNWTKFISMQNQYSLIYREEERDMIPYCRATGVGIIPWAPLARGHLTRLSAAEIDSERSNMEKKYQGEAFFAVGSSEVDKSTISRIKEVADRKGWTMAEVALAWILGKDTAPIVGISKVERVADTAGLKGKSLSENEVEFLEELYIPRKISGHI
;
A
#
# COMPACT_ATOMS: atom_id res chain seq x y z
N MET A 1 16.03 -52.33 -9.52
CA MET A 1 14.67 -51.88 -9.10
C MET A 1 14.85 -50.72 -8.13
N THR A 2 14.76 -49.48 -8.60
CA THR A 2 14.89 -48.28 -7.77
C THR A 2 13.52 -47.87 -7.26
N ALA A 3 13.37 -47.79 -5.93
CA ALA A 3 12.13 -47.42 -5.28
C ALA A 3 11.73 -45.97 -5.61
N PRO A 4 10.44 -45.67 -5.84
CA PRO A 4 10.01 -44.31 -6.11
C PRO A 4 10.08 -43.45 -4.85
N SER A 5 10.80 -42.34 -4.98
CA SER A 5 10.86 -41.23 -4.01
C SER A 5 9.46 -40.79 -3.61
N LYS A 6 9.12 -40.92 -2.32
CA LYS A 6 7.90 -40.37 -1.73
C LYS A 6 7.99 -38.84 -1.78
N LYS A 7 7.41 -38.24 -2.81
CA LYS A 7 7.08 -36.80 -2.80
C LYS A 7 6.11 -36.57 -1.65
N THR A 8 6.58 -35.96 -0.57
CA THR A 8 5.76 -35.45 0.52
C THR A 8 4.78 -34.45 -0.07
N ARG A 9 3.53 -34.86 -0.33
CA ARG A 9 2.45 -33.93 -0.66
C ARG A 9 2.32 -32.98 0.53
N SER A 10 2.62 -31.71 0.32
CA SER A 10 2.28 -30.64 1.26
C SER A 10 0.80 -30.82 1.65
N LYS A 11 0.55 -31.05 2.94
CA LYS A 11 -0.78 -31.24 3.49
C LYS A 11 -1.53 -29.93 3.25
N MET A 12 -2.54 -29.94 2.36
CA MET A 12 -3.37 -28.76 2.14
C MET A 12 -4.01 -28.38 3.48
N MET A 13 -3.68 -27.20 3.99
CA MET A 13 -4.29 -26.65 5.20
C MET A 13 -5.78 -26.46 4.96
N GLY A 14 -6.62 -26.89 5.90
CA GLY A 14 -8.05 -26.64 5.81
C GLY A 14 -8.35 -25.13 6.00
N PRO A 15 -9.54 -24.65 5.61
CA PRO A 15 -9.96 -23.25 5.82
C PRO A 15 -9.87 -22.80 7.29
N GLY A 16 -10.00 -23.73 8.24
CA GLY A 16 -9.87 -23.48 9.68
C GLY A 16 -8.43 -23.23 10.15
N ASP A 17 -7.43 -23.81 9.48
CA ASP A 17 -6.02 -23.76 9.90
C ASP A 17 -5.30 -22.48 9.43
N GLN A 18 -5.93 -21.71 8.53
CA GLN A 18 -5.32 -20.52 7.93
C GLN A 18 -5.23 -19.37 8.93
N LYS A 19 -4.02 -18.87 9.22
CA LYS A 19 -3.80 -17.80 10.21
C LYS A 19 -4.17 -16.40 9.72
N ILE A 20 -4.19 -16.20 8.40
CA ILE A 20 -4.44 -14.92 7.74
C ILE A 20 -5.83 -14.92 7.12
N GLU A 21 -6.57 -13.83 7.32
CA GLU A 21 -7.87 -13.58 6.68
C GLU A 21 -7.68 -12.93 5.30
N TYR A 22 -8.62 -13.15 4.38
CA TYR A 22 -8.64 -12.49 3.08
C TYR A 22 -9.97 -11.77 2.89
N ARG A 23 -9.90 -10.48 2.54
CA ARG A 23 -11.08 -9.64 2.31
C ARG A 23 -11.17 -9.21 0.86
N ARG A 24 -12.40 -9.06 0.37
CA ARG A 24 -12.65 -8.51 -0.96
C ARG A 24 -12.35 -7.02 -0.96
N VAL A 25 -11.79 -6.50 -2.05
CA VAL A 25 -11.59 -5.06 -2.25
C VAL A 25 -12.80 -4.46 -2.94
N GLY A 26 -13.67 -3.82 -2.15
CA GLY A 26 -14.92 -3.23 -2.64
C GLY A 26 -15.81 -4.27 -3.32
N ASN A 27 -16.45 -3.89 -4.42
CA ASN A 27 -17.29 -4.78 -5.23
C ASN A 27 -16.49 -5.57 -6.29
N SER A 28 -15.17 -5.51 -6.27
CA SER A 28 -14.34 -6.20 -7.26
C SER A 28 -14.22 -7.71 -6.99
N GLY A 29 -13.66 -8.46 -7.94
CA GLY A 29 -13.27 -9.86 -7.76
C GLY A 29 -11.99 -10.05 -6.93
N LEU A 30 -11.22 -8.99 -6.69
CA LEU A 30 -9.93 -9.05 -6.02
C LEU A 30 -10.11 -9.29 -4.51
N LYS A 31 -9.33 -10.22 -3.97
CA LYS A 31 -9.18 -10.43 -2.53
C LYS A 31 -7.74 -10.15 -2.11
N VAL A 32 -7.58 -9.55 -0.95
CA VAL A 32 -6.29 -9.19 -0.35
C VAL A 32 -6.13 -9.82 1.02
N SER A 33 -4.90 -10.14 1.40
CA SER A 33 -4.56 -10.59 2.76
C SER A 33 -4.81 -9.46 3.76
N VAL A 34 -5.16 -9.84 4.99
CA VAL A 34 -5.35 -8.92 6.10
C VAL A 34 -4.35 -9.26 7.20
N PRO A 35 -3.39 -8.35 7.50
CA PRO A 35 -3.19 -7.05 6.86
C PRO A 35 -2.56 -7.16 5.45
N ILE A 36 -2.56 -6.04 4.73
CA ILE A 36 -1.71 -5.83 3.55
C ILE A 36 -0.31 -5.42 4.06
N LEU A 37 0.76 -5.99 3.50
CA LEU A 37 2.13 -5.60 3.87
C LEU A 37 2.56 -4.34 3.10
N GLY A 38 2.80 -3.25 3.81
CA GLY A 38 3.37 -2.03 3.24
C GLY A 38 4.90 -2.06 3.23
N THR A 39 5.53 -1.70 2.11
CA THR A 39 6.98 -1.83 1.90
C THR A 39 7.73 -0.51 1.76
N MET A 40 7.12 0.62 2.13
CA MET A 40 7.77 1.96 2.09
C MET A 40 9.12 1.99 2.83
N GLY A 41 9.25 1.20 3.89
CA GLY A 41 10.49 1.10 4.66
C GLY A 41 11.55 0.19 4.06
N PHE A 42 11.29 -0.56 2.99
CA PHE A 42 12.27 -1.47 2.39
C PHE A 42 13.10 -0.72 1.36
N GLY A 43 14.42 -0.65 1.57
CA GLY A 43 15.33 0.01 0.65
C GLY A 43 16.57 0.60 1.30
N ASN A 44 17.06 1.67 0.69
CA ASN A 44 18.34 2.29 0.97
C ASN A 44 18.23 3.36 2.06
N LYS A 45 19.12 3.30 3.05
CA LYS A 45 19.20 4.29 4.14
C LYS A 45 19.61 5.69 3.70
N LEU A 46 20.19 5.83 2.50
CA LEU A 46 20.44 7.13 1.87
C LEU A 46 19.13 7.86 1.55
N TRP A 47 18.05 7.13 1.27
CA TRP A 47 16.74 7.74 1.03
C TRP A 47 16.12 8.18 2.35
N GLN A 48 16.03 7.28 3.33
CA GLN A 48 15.56 7.58 4.67
C GLN A 48 16.37 6.76 5.69
N PRO A 49 16.94 7.35 6.75
CA PRO A 49 17.80 6.62 7.70
C PRO A 49 17.13 5.42 8.39
N TRP A 50 15.80 5.46 8.53
CA TRP A 50 14.99 4.40 9.13
C TRP A 50 14.63 3.27 8.17
N CYS A 51 15.06 3.31 6.91
CA CYS A 51 14.87 2.21 5.96
C CYS A 51 15.56 0.92 6.44
N VAL A 52 14.93 -0.19 6.10
CA VAL A 52 15.39 -1.56 6.28
C VAL A 52 16.11 -1.96 5.00
N ASP A 53 17.35 -2.41 5.13
CA ASP A 53 18.15 -2.86 3.99
C ASP A 53 17.55 -4.07 3.28
N GLU A 54 18.12 -4.40 2.12
CA GLU A 54 17.66 -5.51 1.29
C GLU A 54 17.65 -6.84 2.06
N GLU A 55 18.73 -7.20 2.77
CA GLU A 55 18.84 -8.48 3.45
C GLU A 55 17.73 -8.68 4.48
N ALA A 56 17.49 -7.68 5.33
CA ALA A 56 16.43 -7.73 6.32
C ALA A 56 15.03 -7.68 5.66
N SER A 57 14.87 -6.90 4.60
CA SER A 57 13.60 -6.82 3.85
C SER A 57 13.21 -8.15 3.21
N LEU A 58 14.18 -8.88 2.62
CA LEU A 58 13.96 -10.22 2.05
C LEU A 58 13.47 -11.21 3.12
N LYS A 59 14.04 -11.17 4.33
CA LYS A 59 13.60 -12.02 5.45
C LYS A 59 12.15 -11.72 5.85
N VAL A 60 11.76 -10.44 5.90
CA VAL A 60 10.37 -10.04 6.21
C VAL A 60 9.41 -10.49 5.10
N LEU A 61 9.75 -10.26 3.84
CA LEU A 61 8.91 -10.69 2.70
C LEU A 61 8.70 -12.19 2.68
N LYS A 62 9.75 -12.98 2.96
CA LYS A 62 9.63 -14.43 3.07
C LYS A 62 8.72 -14.85 4.22
N ALA A 63 8.93 -14.31 5.42
CA ALA A 63 8.09 -14.61 6.56
C ALA A 63 6.62 -14.23 6.34
N ALA A 64 6.37 -13.09 5.69
CA ALA A 64 5.03 -12.64 5.33
C ALA A 64 4.35 -13.63 4.38
N TYR A 65 5.04 -14.03 3.31
CA TYR A 65 4.53 -15.03 2.36
C TYR A 65 4.23 -16.37 3.03
N ASP A 66 5.18 -16.88 3.82
CA ASP A 66 5.06 -18.18 4.50
C ASP A 66 3.89 -18.19 5.51
N LEU A 67 3.57 -17.04 6.10
CA LEU A 67 2.42 -16.89 7.00
C LEU A 67 1.07 -16.77 6.26
N GLY A 68 1.09 -16.41 4.97
CA GLY A 68 -0.08 -16.19 4.13
C GLY A 68 -0.37 -14.73 3.79
N ILE A 69 0.48 -13.78 4.21
CA ILE A 69 0.39 -12.37 3.83
C ILE A 69 0.97 -12.23 2.41
N ASN A 70 0.07 -12.36 1.43
CA ASN A 70 0.42 -12.40 0.01
C ASN A 70 0.07 -11.12 -0.75
N THR A 71 -0.44 -10.09 -0.07
CA THR A 71 -0.72 -8.78 -0.66
C THR A 71 0.33 -7.78 -0.20
N TRP A 72 1.11 -7.26 -1.15
CA TRP A 72 2.23 -6.35 -0.88
C TRP A 72 2.01 -5.01 -1.59
N ASP A 73 2.06 -3.93 -0.83
CA ASP A 73 1.91 -2.56 -1.31
C ASP A 73 3.25 -1.82 -1.31
N THR A 74 3.63 -1.31 -2.48
CA THR A 74 4.80 -0.48 -2.71
C THR A 74 4.43 0.79 -3.49
N ALA A 75 5.40 1.57 -3.93
CA ALA A 75 5.23 2.68 -4.87
C ALA A 75 6.52 2.88 -5.65
N ASN A 76 6.43 3.44 -6.86
CA ASN A 76 7.60 3.76 -7.67
C ASN A 76 8.66 4.59 -6.90
N THR A 77 8.22 5.56 -6.10
CA THR A 77 9.11 6.47 -5.36
C THR A 77 9.65 5.91 -4.04
N TYR A 78 9.15 4.78 -3.53
CA TYR A 78 9.58 4.26 -2.23
C TYR A 78 11.04 3.82 -2.29
N SER A 79 11.86 4.43 -1.43
CA SER A 79 13.31 4.31 -1.49
C SER A 79 13.89 4.56 -2.88
N ASN A 80 13.35 5.56 -3.59
CA ASN A 80 13.73 5.88 -4.95
C ASN A 80 13.73 4.66 -5.91
N GLY A 81 12.65 3.86 -5.84
CA GLY A 81 12.47 2.66 -6.67
C GLY A 81 13.08 1.39 -6.10
N GLU A 82 13.89 1.47 -5.04
CA GLU A 82 14.54 0.30 -4.46
C GLU A 82 13.54 -0.69 -3.83
N SER A 83 12.44 -0.19 -3.26
CA SER A 83 11.40 -1.06 -2.67
C SER A 83 10.81 -2.03 -3.71
N GLU A 84 10.59 -1.57 -4.95
CA GLU A 84 10.13 -2.42 -6.06
C GLU A 84 11.19 -3.45 -6.46
N ARG A 85 12.47 -3.06 -6.50
CA ARG A 85 13.58 -3.98 -6.83
C ARG A 85 13.72 -5.10 -5.79
N ILE A 86 13.62 -4.76 -4.50
CA ILE A 86 13.66 -5.72 -3.40
C ILE A 86 12.49 -6.72 -3.50
N ILE A 87 11.27 -6.24 -3.78
CA ILE A 87 10.11 -7.12 -3.99
C ILE A 87 10.37 -8.07 -5.17
N GLY A 88 10.81 -7.55 -6.31
CA GLY A 88 11.13 -8.37 -7.48
C GLY A 88 12.17 -9.44 -7.19
N LYS A 89 13.22 -9.07 -6.45
CA LYS A 89 14.25 -9.99 -5.98
C LYS A 89 13.68 -11.07 -5.07
N ALA A 90 12.84 -10.72 -4.09
CA ALA A 90 12.21 -11.69 -3.18
C ALA A 90 11.37 -12.73 -3.94
N ILE A 91 10.56 -12.29 -4.90
CA ILE A 91 9.73 -13.18 -5.73
C ILE A 91 10.60 -14.20 -6.47
N LYS A 92 11.69 -13.73 -7.09
CA LYS A 92 12.62 -14.59 -7.84
C LYS A 92 13.43 -15.51 -6.93
N GLU A 93 14.01 -14.98 -5.86
CA GLU A 93 14.90 -15.70 -4.94
C GLU A 93 14.16 -16.83 -4.21
N PHE A 94 12.97 -16.52 -3.69
CA PHE A 94 12.16 -17.50 -2.97
C PHE A 94 11.25 -18.33 -3.87
N LYS A 95 11.33 -18.14 -5.20
CA LYS A 95 10.55 -18.86 -6.22
C LYS A 95 9.04 -18.80 -5.93
N ILE A 96 8.56 -17.62 -5.52
CA ILE A 96 7.17 -17.42 -5.18
C ILE A 96 6.34 -17.41 -6.48
N PRO A 97 5.34 -18.29 -6.63
CA PRO A 97 4.48 -18.26 -7.81
C PRO A 97 3.74 -16.93 -7.91
N ARG A 98 3.89 -16.24 -9.04
CA ARG A 98 3.37 -14.88 -9.24
C ARG A 98 1.84 -14.80 -9.11
N ASP A 99 1.13 -15.86 -9.49
CA ASP A 99 -0.33 -15.99 -9.40
C ASP A 99 -0.83 -16.10 -7.95
N LYS A 100 0.06 -16.39 -6.99
CA LYS A 100 -0.28 -16.46 -5.55
C LYS A 100 -0.10 -15.14 -4.82
N LEU A 101 0.41 -14.10 -5.48
CA LEU A 101 0.64 -12.78 -4.91
C LEU A 101 -0.34 -11.77 -5.49
N VAL A 102 -0.68 -10.78 -4.67
CA VAL A 102 -1.30 -9.53 -5.11
C VAL A 102 -0.28 -8.41 -4.92
N ILE A 103 0.26 -7.90 -6.03
CA ILE A 103 1.24 -6.81 -6.02
C ILE A 103 0.55 -5.50 -6.36
N MET A 104 0.68 -4.54 -5.45
CA MET A 104 0.14 -3.20 -5.59
C MET A 104 1.30 -2.21 -5.67
N THR A 105 1.27 -1.31 -6.66
CA THR A 105 2.22 -0.19 -6.74
C THR A 105 1.51 1.10 -7.09
N LYS A 106 2.24 2.20 -7.10
CA LYS A 106 1.71 3.55 -7.33
C LYS A 106 2.58 4.33 -8.31
N CYS A 107 1.94 5.22 -9.07
CA CYS A 107 2.61 6.22 -9.90
C CYS A 107 2.13 7.64 -9.50
N TYR A 108 3.07 8.59 -9.46
CA TYR A 108 2.84 10.04 -9.37
C TYR A 108 4.18 10.79 -9.32
N CYS A 109 5.07 10.38 -8.41
CA CYS A 109 6.39 11.00 -8.24
C CYS A 109 7.40 10.37 -9.19
N ALA A 110 8.49 11.08 -9.49
CA ALA A 110 9.57 10.52 -10.29
C ALA A 110 10.49 9.60 -9.47
N VAL A 111 11.17 8.69 -10.15
CA VAL A 111 12.36 7.99 -9.62
C VAL A 111 13.57 8.69 -10.22
N GLY A 112 14.48 9.17 -9.36
CA GLY A 112 15.69 9.85 -9.76
C GLY A 112 16.91 8.95 -9.89
N ASP A 113 18.01 9.53 -10.35
CA ASP A 113 19.25 8.80 -10.63
C ASP A 113 20.04 8.48 -9.35
N GLU A 114 19.90 9.32 -8.31
CA GLU A 114 20.63 9.17 -7.06
C GLU A 114 19.80 8.38 -6.01
N PRO A 115 20.36 7.33 -5.37
CA PRO A 115 19.60 6.47 -4.45
C PRO A 115 18.91 7.21 -3.29
N GLY A 116 19.48 8.33 -2.84
CA GLY A 116 18.93 9.13 -1.73
C GLY A 116 17.82 10.11 -2.11
N MET A 117 17.47 10.21 -3.39
CA MET A 117 16.57 11.25 -3.88
C MET A 117 15.13 11.08 -3.38
N GLN A 118 14.59 12.10 -2.73
CA GLN A 118 13.21 12.14 -2.21
C GLN A 118 12.33 13.02 -3.10
N SER A 119 12.04 12.54 -4.32
CA SER A 119 11.31 13.32 -5.34
C SER A 119 9.95 13.85 -4.88
N TYR A 120 9.29 13.15 -3.94
CA TYR A 120 8.03 13.60 -3.34
C TYR A 120 8.15 14.89 -2.50
N MET A 121 9.36 15.29 -2.11
CA MET A 121 9.63 16.58 -1.44
C MET A 121 10.22 17.63 -2.37
N MET A 122 10.30 17.35 -3.67
CA MET A 122 10.99 18.19 -4.66
C MET A 122 10.01 18.58 -5.79
N PRO A 123 8.99 19.40 -5.50
CA PRO A 123 7.97 19.78 -6.49
C PRO A 123 8.55 20.50 -7.72
N GLU A 124 9.70 21.15 -7.59
CA GLU A 124 10.41 21.85 -8.66
C GLU A 124 10.94 20.92 -9.76
N LEU A 125 11.05 19.62 -9.50
CA LEU A 125 11.51 18.64 -10.49
C LEU A 125 10.65 18.65 -11.76
N LYS A 126 9.37 18.99 -11.66
CA LYS A 126 8.49 19.08 -12.84
C LYS A 126 8.96 20.11 -13.87
N PHE A 127 9.80 21.07 -13.48
CA PHE A 127 10.39 22.08 -14.35
C PHE A 127 11.82 21.74 -14.82
N ARG A 128 12.39 20.60 -14.38
CA ARG A 128 13.74 20.17 -14.74
C ARG A 128 13.69 19.30 -15.99
N LYS A 129 14.62 19.55 -16.93
CA LYS A 129 14.70 18.85 -18.22
C LYS A 129 14.63 17.32 -18.11
N ASP A 130 15.27 16.76 -17.08
CA ASP A 130 15.37 15.30 -16.93
C ASP A 130 14.12 14.67 -16.28
N TYR A 131 13.28 15.49 -15.64
CA TYR A 131 12.12 15.08 -14.86
C TYR A 131 10.78 15.62 -15.40
N VAL A 132 10.81 16.54 -16.38
CA VAL A 132 9.60 17.02 -17.05
C VAL A 132 8.85 15.84 -17.68
N ASN A 133 7.55 15.74 -17.42
CA ASN A 133 6.70 14.60 -17.79
C ASN A 133 7.04 13.25 -17.11
N ARG A 134 7.84 13.25 -16.03
CA ARG A 134 8.07 12.09 -15.14
C ARG A 134 7.32 12.17 -13.82
N LEU A 135 6.60 13.26 -13.58
CA LEU A 135 5.73 13.47 -12.42
C LEU A 135 4.29 13.69 -12.87
N GLY A 136 3.35 13.53 -11.95
CA GLY A 136 1.92 13.70 -12.18
C GLY A 136 1.28 12.49 -12.85
N LEU A 137 0.10 12.73 -13.43
CA LEU A 137 -0.80 11.73 -13.99
C LEU A 137 -1.11 11.95 -15.47
N SER A 138 -0.29 12.74 -16.18
CA SER A 138 -0.36 12.79 -17.64
C SER A 138 -0.25 11.39 -18.25
N ARG A 139 -0.86 11.18 -19.41
CA ARG A 139 -0.77 9.91 -20.14
C ARG A 139 0.68 9.46 -20.33
N LYS A 140 1.56 10.40 -20.69
CA LYS A 140 3.00 10.12 -20.88
C LYS A 140 3.67 9.64 -19.59
N ALA A 141 3.39 10.29 -18.47
CA ALA A 141 3.95 9.91 -17.17
C ALA A 141 3.44 8.53 -16.74
N ILE A 142 2.12 8.30 -16.79
CA ILE A 142 1.50 7.03 -16.40
C ILE A 142 2.11 5.85 -17.17
N PHE A 143 2.15 5.91 -18.50
CA PHE A 143 2.70 4.81 -19.31
C PHE A 143 4.20 4.58 -19.04
N SER A 144 4.97 5.65 -18.83
CA SER A 144 6.40 5.56 -18.56
C SER A 144 6.68 4.96 -17.18
N GLU A 145 5.97 5.42 -16.15
CA GLU A 145 6.13 4.94 -14.77
C GLU A 145 5.68 3.49 -14.62
N VAL A 146 4.59 3.09 -15.26
CA VAL A 146 4.12 1.69 -15.21
C VAL A 146 5.13 0.74 -15.84
N ASN A 147 5.72 1.11 -16.98
CA ASN A 147 6.78 0.31 -17.60
C ASN A 147 8.02 0.23 -16.69
N ALA A 148 8.43 1.35 -16.09
CA ALA A 148 9.57 1.40 -15.19
C ALA A 148 9.33 0.58 -13.90
N SER A 149 8.13 0.62 -13.33
CA SER A 149 7.74 -0.21 -12.19
C SER A 149 7.76 -1.69 -12.52
N LEU A 150 7.19 -2.11 -13.66
CA LEU A 150 7.23 -3.51 -14.10
C LEU A 150 8.68 -3.99 -14.29
N GLU A 151 9.56 -3.14 -14.84
CA GLU A 151 10.98 -3.45 -14.99
C GLU A 151 11.68 -3.61 -13.63
N ARG A 152 11.49 -2.67 -12.70
CA ARG A 152 12.07 -2.75 -11.34
C ARG A 152 11.57 -3.97 -10.57
N LEU A 153 10.28 -4.26 -10.66
CA LEU A 153 9.67 -5.44 -10.05
C LEU A 153 10.09 -6.74 -10.77
N GLY A 154 10.55 -6.68 -12.02
CA GLY A 154 10.80 -7.86 -12.85
C GLY A 154 9.53 -8.67 -13.12
N LEU A 155 8.37 -8.00 -13.23
CA LEU A 155 7.05 -8.62 -13.37
C LEU A 155 6.41 -8.27 -14.71
N GLU A 156 5.53 -9.15 -15.17
CA GLU A 156 4.79 -8.95 -16.42
C GLU A 156 3.48 -8.17 -16.24
N TYR A 157 2.94 -8.19 -15.03
CA TYR A 157 1.72 -7.46 -14.68
C TYR A 157 1.70 -7.02 -13.20
N ILE A 158 0.93 -5.96 -12.93
CA ILE A 158 0.58 -5.45 -11.60
C ILE A 158 -0.89 -5.77 -11.34
N ASP A 159 -1.22 -6.25 -10.13
CA ASP A 159 -2.61 -6.57 -9.78
C ASP A 159 -3.42 -5.29 -9.56
N LEU A 160 -2.88 -4.33 -8.83
CA LEU A 160 -3.55 -3.07 -8.54
C LEU A 160 -2.58 -1.89 -8.68
N LEU A 161 -2.78 -1.08 -9.74
CA LEU A 161 -2.07 0.18 -9.91
C LEU A 161 -2.85 1.31 -9.25
N GLN A 162 -2.20 2.09 -8.40
CA GLN A 162 -2.83 3.21 -7.73
C GLN A 162 -2.26 4.54 -8.23
N ILE A 163 -3.11 5.53 -8.48
CA ILE A 163 -2.62 6.91 -8.56
C ILE A 163 -2.25 7.37 -7.16
N HIS A 164 -1.00 7.78 -6.95
CA HIS A 164 -0.48 8.02 -5.59
C HIS A 164 -1.09 9.29 -4.97
N ARG A 165 -1.47 10.28 -5.79
CA ARG A 165 -2.09 11.56 -5.40
C ARG A 165 -3.04 12.01 -6.51
N CYS A 166 -3.90 12.99 -6.23
CA CYS A 166 -4.55 13.76 -7.30
C CYS A 166 -3.50 14.62 -8.03
N ASP A 167 -3.64 14.73 -9.36
CA ASP A 167 -2.88 15.68 -10.17
C ASP A 167 -3.77 16.89 -10.52
N PRO A 168 -3.43 18.12 -10.09
CA PRO A 168 -4.17 19.32 -10.47
C PRO A 168 -3.85 19.84 -11.88
N GLU A 169 -2.79 19.33 -12.53
CA GLU A 169 -2.32 19.78 -13.85
C GLU A 169 -2.81 18.89 -15.01
N THR A 170 -3.30 17.68 -14.71
CA THR A 170 -3.86 16.75 -15.69
C THR A 170 -5.35 16.54 -15.44
N THR A 171 -6.17 16.57 -16.50
CA THR A 171 -7.62 16.38 -16.35
C THR A 171 -7.96 14.95 -15.90
N PRO A 172 -9.08 14.76 -15.18
CA PRO A 172 -9.59 13.44 -14.86
C PRO A 172 -9.80 12.56 -16.10
N GLU A 173 -10.27 13.14 -17.20
CA GLU A 173 -10.51 12.42 -18.46
C GLU A 173 -9.22 11.84 -19.04
N GLU A 174 -8.14 12.62 -19.17
CA GLU A 174 -6.87 12.11 -19.71
C GLU A 174 -6.29 11.02 -18.80
N THR A 175 -6.32 11.24 -17.49
CA THR A 175 -5.82 10.29 -16.50
C THR A 175 -6.59 8.98 -16.57
N MET A 176 -7.94 9.03 -16.55
CA MET A 176 -8.77 7.84 -16.56
C MET A 176 -8.70 7.09 -17.89
N GLU A 177 -8.60 7.78 -19.02
CA GLU A 177 -8.37 7.15 -20.32
C GLU A 177 -7.05 6.39 -20.34
N ALA A 178 -5.96 7.03 -19.88
CA ALA A 178 -4.64 6.39 -19.82
C ALA A 178 -4.64 5.13 -18.94
N LEU A 179 -5.29 5.20 -17.77
CA LEU A 179 -5.44 4.06 -16.87
C LEU A 179 -6.32 2.96 -17.47
N HIS A 180 -7.42 3.33 -18.12
CA HIS A 180 -8.30 2.40 -18.81
C HIS A 180 -7.56 1.65 -19.91
N ASP A 181 -6.80 2.36 -20.74
CA ASP A 181 -6.00 1.76 -21.80
C ASP A 181 -4.97 0.77 -21.24
N LEU A 182 -4.32 1.07 -20.12
CA LEU A 182 -3.43 0.12 -19.45
C LEU A 182 -4.16 -1.16 -19.01
N VAL A 183 -5.37 -1.02 -18.45
CA VAL A 183 -6.20 -2.16 -18.05
C VAL A 183 -6.68 -2.97 -19.25
N LYS A 184 -7.03 -2.30 -20.37
CA LYS A 184 -7.52 -2.95 -21.59
C LYS A 184 -6.42 -3.40 -22.53
N SER A 185 -5.16 -3.00 -22.28
CA SER A 185 -4.03 -3.30 -23.15
C SER A 185 -3.73 -4.79 -23.23
N GLY A 186 -4.45 -5.49 -24.10
CA GLY A 186 -3.98 -6.67 -24.81
C GLY A 186 -2.95 -6.20 -25.82
N LYS A 187 -1.64 -6.37 -25.59
CA LYS A 187 -0.66 -6.05 -26.65
C LYS A 187 -0.99 -6.89 -27.89
N CYS A 188 -1.52 -6.25 -28.92
CA CYS A 188 -1.60 -6.77 -30.27
C CYS A 188 -0.15 -6.98 -30.75
N VAL A 189 0.27 -8.23 -30.94
CA VAL A 189 1.49 -8.49 -31.70
C VAL A 189 1.17 -8.26 -33.16
N VAL A 190 1.63 -7.14 -33.68
CA VAL A 190 1.79 -6.93 -35.11
C VAL A 190 3.09 -7.63 -35.49
N SER A 191 3.01 -8.93 -35.79
CA SER A 191 4.13 -9.66 -36.38
C SER A 191 4.24 -9.25 -37.85
N PHE A 192 5.23 -8.43 -38.19
CA PHE A 192 5.64 -8.23 -39.58
C PHE A 192 6.35 -9.50 -40.09
N PRO A 193 5.86 -10.19 -41.14
CA PRO A 193 6.39 -11.50 -41.55
C PRO A 193 7.79 -11.51 -42.20
N LEU A 194 8.53 -10.40 -42.24
CA LEU A 194 9.67 -10.24 -43.16
C LEU A 194 11.02 -9.90 -42.53
N LEU A 195 11.20 -10.00 -41.21
CA LEU A 195 12.51 -9.82 -40.57
C LEU A 195 12.96 -11.10 -39.85
N PRO A 196 14.17 -11.61 -40.13
CA PRO A 196 14.69 -12.79 -39.46
C PRO A 196 15.00 -12.48 -37.99
N ALA A 197 14.34 -13.24 -37.12
CA ALA A 197 14.53 -13.45 -35.69
C ALA A 197 15.51 -12.53 -34.91
N SER A 198 14.94 -11.67 -34.08
CA SER A 198 15.23 -11.72 -32.65
C SER A 198 13.90 -11.92 -31.90
N PRO A 199 13.69 -13.04 -31.18
CA PRO A 199 12.43 -13.27 -30.50
C PRO A 199 12.37 -12.45 -29.21
N LYS A 200 11.96 -11.18 -29.33
CA LYS A 200 11.33 -10.42 -28.23
C LYS A 200 10.00 -9.83 -28.68
N SER A 201 9.20 -10.64 -29.36
CA SER A 201 7.76 -10.39 -29.49
C SER A 201 7.11 -10.74 -28.15
N LEU A 202 7.21 -9.82 -27.18
CA LEU A 202 6.51 -9.99 -25.90
C LEU A 202 5.09 -9.45 -26.06
N MET A 203 4.19 -10.30 -26.56
CA MET A 203 2.79 -10.24 -26.15
C MET A 203 2.75 -10.33 -24.63
N LEU A 204 2.06 -9.40 -23.99
CA LEU A 204 1.40 -9.69 -22.73
C LEU A 204 0.20 -8.76 -22.60
N GLY A 205 -0.97 -9.38 -22.49
CA GLY A 205 -2.22 -8.69 -22.21
C GLY A 205 -2.29 -8.16 -20.78
N ASN A 206 -3.29 -7.32 -20.53
CA ASN A 206 -3.61 -6.59 -19.30
C ASN A 206 -2.45 -6.49 -18.30
N ARG A 207 -1.49 -5.60 -18.60
CA ARG A 207 -0.34 -5.28 -17.72
C ARG A 207 -0.79 -4.78 -16.35
N ILE A 208 -1.98 -4.22 -16.27
CA ILE A 208 -2.65 -3.82 -15.03
C ILE A 208 -3.98 -4.60 -14.95
N ARG A 209 -4.29 -5.21 -13.80
CA ARG A 209 -5.57 -5.93 -13.61
C ARG A 209 -6.67 -5.02 -13.07
N TYR A 210 -6.32 -4.20 -12.08
CA TYR A 210 -7.22 -3.28 -11.41
C TYR A 210 -6.54 -1.93 -11.19
N ILE A 211 -7.34 -0.88 -11.03
CA ILE A 211 -6.87 0.46 -10.71
C ILE A 211 -7.49 0.97 -9.41
N GLY A 212 -6.72 1.77 -8.68
CA GLY A 212 -7.14 2.44 -7.45
C GLY A 212 -6.62 3.87 -7.37
N ALA A 213 -7.03 4.57 -6.32
CA ALA A 213 -6.57 5.92 -6.02
C ALA A 213 -6.05 6.02 -4.59
N SER A 214 -5.29 7.08 -4.30
CA SER A 214 -4.76 7.36 -2.97
C SER A 214 -4.79 8.87 -2.71
N SER A 215 -5.12 9.23 -1.47
CA SER A 215 -4.97 10.57 -0.88
C SER A 215 -5.37 11.73 -1.80
N MET A 216 -6.65 12.07 -1.78
CA MET A 216 -7.25 13.18 -2.51
C MET A 216 -8.57 13.56 -1.88
N TRP A 217 -9.06 14.77 -2.17
CA TRP A 217 -10.37 15.21 -1.70
C TRP A 217 -11.49 14.35 -2.33
N THR A 218 -12.58 14.13 -1.59
CA THR A 218 -13.72 13.34 -2.08
C THR A 218 -14.27 13.87 -3.40
N TRP A 219 -14.37 15.19 -3.55
CA TRP A 219 -14.83 15.80 -4.80
C TRP A 219 -13.89 15.50 -5.97
N GLN A 220 -12.56 15.45 -5.76
CA GLN A 220 -11.60 15.06 -6.80
C GLN A 220 -11.83 13.61 -7.20
N PHE A 221 -11.96 12.69 -6.23
CA PHE A 221 -12.22 11.28 -6.51
C PHE A 221 -13.55 11.08 -7.28
N CYS A 222 -14.59 11.82 -6.91
CA CYS A 222 -15.86 11.84 -7.64
C CYS A 222 -15.68 12.24 -9.11
N LEU A 223 -14.83 13.23 -9.41
CA LEU A 223 -14.58 13.65 -10.79
C LEU A 223 -13.91 12.53 -11.61
N TYR A 224 -12.92 11.83 -11.06
CA TYR A 224 -12.32 10.68 -11.74
C TYR A 224 -13.34 9.55 -11.98
N GLN A 225 -14.12 9.17 -10.96
CA GLN A 225 -15.13 8.13 -11.10
C GLN A 225 -16.21 8.50 -12.13
N GLN A 226 -16.64 9.76 -12.16
CA GLN A 226 -17.60 10.27 -13.15
C GLN A 226 -17.02 10.31 -14.56
N ALA A 227 -15.76 10.73 -14.73
CA ALA A 227 -15.08 10.71 -16.02
C ALA A 227 -15.04 9.29 -16.58
N ALA A 228 -14.71 8.31 -15.74
CA ALA A 228 -14.74 6.90 -16.16
C ALA A 228 -16.16 6.42 -16.48
N GLU A 229 -17.15 6.76 -15.66
CA GLU A 229 -18.54 6.33 -15.87
C GLU A 229 -19.13 6.88 -17.17
N ARG A 230 -18.95 8.18 -17.45
CA ARG A 230 -19.48 8.85 -18.65
C ARG A 230 -18.88 8.29 -19.95
N ASN A 231 -17.65 7.79 -19.90
CA ASN A 231 -16.94 7.24 -21.05
C ASN A 231 -16.93 5.71 -21.09
N ASN A 232 -17.66 5.04 -20.19
CA ASN A 232 -17.67 3.57 -20.05
C ASN A 232 -16.25 2.97 -19.87
N TRP A 233 -15.40 3.67 -19.13
CA TRP A 233 -14.04 3.25 -18.79
C TRP A 233 -13.99 2.51 -17.46
N THR A 234 -12.82 1.93 -17.18
CA THR A 234 -12.55 1.22 -15.93
C THR A 234 -12.62 2.20 -14.77
N LYS A 235 -13.44 1.89 -13.76
CA LYS A 235 -13.52 2.66 -12.50
C LYS A 235 -12.49 2.18 -11.48
N PHE A 236 -12.15 3.04 -10.53
CA PHE A 236 -11.32 2.67 -9.39
C PHE A 236 -12.07 1.69 -8.49
N ILE A 237 -11.38 0.61 -8.09
CA ILE A 237 -11.92 -0.39 -7.15
C ILE A 237 -11.54 -0.12 -5.70
N SER A 238 -10.54 0.74 -5.47
CA SER A 238 -9.96 0.96 -4.14
C SER A 238 -9.57 2.41 -3.91
N MET A 239 -9.62 2.81 -2.65
CA MET A 239 -9.10 4.07 -2.14
C MET A 239 -8.13 3.82 -0.97
N GLN A 240 -6.91 4.33 -1.11
CA GLN A 240 -5.82 4.19 -0.15
C GLN A 240 -5.60 5.50 0.62
N ASN A 241 -6.37 5.70 1.69
CA ASN A 241 -6.33 6.93 2.50
C ASN A 241 -5.53 6.77 3.80
N GLN A 242 -5.19 7.90 4.44
CA GLN A 242 -4.71 7.86 5.81
C GLN A 242 -5.89 7.59 6.74
N TYR A 243 -5.81 6.54 7.56
CA TYR A 243 -6.85 6.26 8.53
C TYR A 243 -6.30 5.47 9.71
N SER A 244 -6.54 5.97 10.93
CA SER A 244 -6.14 5.33 12.19
C SER A 244 -7.00 5.87 13.33
N LEU A 245 -6.90 5.29 14.52
CA LEU A 245 -7.69 5.76 15.67
C LEU A 245 -7.48 7.26 15.99
N ILE A 246 -6.29 7.79 15.69
CA ILE A 246 -5.91 9.20 15.93
C ILE A 246 -5.88 10.07 14.65
N TYR A 247 -6.34 9.53 13.51
CA TYR A 247 -6.55 10.29 12.27
C TYR A 247 -7.75 9.72 11.52
N ARG A 248 -8.88 10.43 11.54
CA ARG A 248 -10.20 9.97 11.08
C ARG A 248 -10.90 10.95 10.13
N GLU A 249 -10.14 11.85 9.49
CA GLU A 249 -10.71 12.90 8.63
C GLU A 249 -11.50 12.34 7.44
N GLU A 250 -11.13 11.16 6.95
CA GLU A 250 -11.81 10.46 5.85
C GLU A 250 -13.24 10.01 6.18
N GLU A 251 -13.61 9.94 7.47
CA GLU A 251 -14.96 9.57 7.90
C GLU A 251 -16.01 10.61 7.52
N ARG A 252 -15.60 11.86 7.25
CA ARG A 252 -16.51 12.96 6.89
C ARG A 252 -17.23 12.69 5.57
N ASP A 253 -16.47 12.33 4.52
CA ASP A 253 -16.99 12.29 3.14
C ASP A 253 -16.47 11.09 2.34
N MET A 254 -15.16 10.83 2.36
CA MET A 254 -14.53 9.84 1.47
C MET A 254 -14.94 8.41 1.80
N ILE A 255 -14.94 8.02 3.08
CA ILE A 255 -15.36 6.69 3.53
C ILE A 255 -16.85 6.45 3.22
N PRO A 256 -17.78 7.36 3.59
CA PRO A 256 -19.18 7.24 3.18
C PRO A 256 -19.36 7.09 1.66
N TYR A 257 -18.65 7.89 0.85
CA TYR A 257 -18.70 7.79 -0.60
C TYR A 257 -18.21 6.43 -1.11
N CYS A 258 -17.07 5.95 -0.61
CA CYS A 258 -16.51 4.67 -1.00
C CYS A 258 -17.49 3.51 -0.72
N ARG A 259 -18.11 3.52 0.47
CA ARG A 259 -19.12 2.51 0.84
C ARG A 259 -20.36 2.58 -0.04
N ALA A 260 -20.86 3.78 -0.31
CA ALA A 260 -22.04 3.98 -1.17
C ALA A 260 -21.80 3.55 -2.62
N THR A 261 -20.57 3.65 -3.12
CA THR A 261 -20.22 3.37 -4.53
C THR A 261 -19.52 2.02 -4.73
N GLY A 262 -19.28 1.26 -3.66
CA GLY A 262 -18.65 -0.07 -3.74
C GLY A 262 -17.14 -0.05 -3.94
N VAL A 263 -16.46 1.05 -3.57
CA VAL A 263 -15.00 1.18 -3.59
C VAL A 263 -14.43 0.65 -2.27
N GLY A 264 -13.43 -0.23 -2.35
CA GLY A 264 -12.76 -0.80 -1.17
C GLY A 264 -11.83 0.18 -0.47
N ILE A 265 -11.74 0.10 0.85
CA ILE A 265 -10.91 1.01 1.66
C ILE A 265 -9.68 0.25 2.16
N ILE A 266 -8.49 0.67 1.72
CA ILE A 266 -7.21 0.03 2.02
C ILE A 266 -6.26 1.03 2.71
N PRO A 267 -6.51 1.39 3.97
CA PRO A 267 -5.90 2.57 4.55
C PRO A 267 -4.40 2.40 4.85
N TRP A 268 -3.63 3.47 4.68
CA TRP A 268 -2.23 3.55 5.09
C TRP A 268 -2.08 4.20 6.48
N ALA A 269 -0.94 3.93 7.12
CA ALA A 269 -0.62 4.32 8.51
C ALA A 269 -1.69 3.97 9.57
N PRO A 270 -2.24 2.73 9.58
CA PRO A 270 -3.24 2.31 10.57
C PRO A 270 -2.73 2.37 12.02
N LEU A 271 -1.41 2.27 12.21
CA LEU A 271 -0.73 2.37 13.51
C LEU A 271 -0.13 3.76 13.77
N ALA A 272 -0.47 4.75 12.96
CA ALA A 272 0.08 6.11 13.00
C ALA A 272 1.61 6.10 13.14
N ARG A 273 2.31 5.47 12.19
CA ARG A 273 3.79 5.36 12.18
C ARG A 273 4.40 4.72 13.45
N GLY A 274 3.60 3.95 14.19
CA GLY A 274 3.98 3.23 15.41
C GLY A 274 3.60 3.96 16.70
N HIS A 275 2.95 5.12 16.65
CA HIS A 275 2.47 5.81 17.85
C HIS A 275 1.43 4.98 18.61
N LEU A 276 0.57 4.23 17.92
CA LEU A 276 -0.49 3.43 18.54
C LEU A 276 0.00 2.11 19.16
N THR A 277 1.31 1.85 19.15
CA THR A 277 1.87 0.57 19.62
C THR A 277 2.73 0.70 20.89
N ARG A 278 2.76 1.88 21.51
CA ARG A 278 3.60 2.20 22.68
C ARG A 278 3.04 3.40 23.44
N LEU A 279 3.37 3.55 24.73
CA LEU A 279 2.87 4.63 25.58
C LEU A 279 3.59 5.96 25.32
N SER A 280 4.90 5.93 25.08
CA SER A 280 5.68 7.15 24.83
C SER A 280 6.58 7.04 23.61
N ALA A 281 6.63 8.11 22.82
CA ALA A 281 7.61 8.24 21.74
C ALA A 281 9.06 8.33 22.26
N ALA A 282 9.25 8.71 23.53
CA ALA A 282 10.57 8.80 24.17
C ALA A 282 11.12 7.44 24.64
N GLU A 283 10.32 6.38 24.68
CA GLU A 283 10.76 5.04 25.13
C GLU A 283 11.64 4.30 24.11
N ILE A 284 11.83 4.87 22.90
CA ILE A 284 12.68 4.27 21.86
C ILE A 284 13.51 5.37 21.19
N ASP A 285 14.82 5.30 21.37
CA ASP A 285 15.77 5.99 20.50
C ASP A 285 15.87 5.22 19.18
N SER A 286 15.27 5.75 18.13
CA SER A 286 15.33 5.18 16.78
C SER A 286 15.31 6.29 15.74
N GLU A 287 15.92 6.03 14.59
CA GLU A 287 15.94 6.95 13.45
C GLU A 287 14.55 7.48 13.09
N ARG A 288 13.53 6.61 13.15
CA ARG A 288 12.15 7.02 12.88
C ARG A 288 11.61 7.96 13.95
N SER A 289 11.82 7.65 15.24
CA SER A 289 11.39 8.51 16.36
C SER A 289 12.06 9.88 16.31
N ASN A 290 13.36 9.92 15.96
CA ASN A 290 14.11 11.16 15.83
C ASN A 290 13.61 12.03 14.67
N MET A 291 13.21 11.41 13.56
CA MET A 291 12.56 12.09 12.44
C MET A 291 11.17 12.65 12.81
N GLU A 292 10.33 11.89 13.53
CA GLU A 292 9.02 12.38 14.03
C GLU A 292 9.18 13.61 14.94
N LYS A 293 10.20 13.64 15.81
CA LYS A 293 10.50 14.82 16.65
C LYS A 293 10.92 16.03 15.82
N LYS A 294 11.72 15.82 14.77
CA LYS A 294 12.24 16.90 13.91
C LYS A 294 11.12 17.64 13.16
N TYR A 295 10.13 16.91 12.66
CA TYR A 295 9.06 17.46 11.83
C TYR A 295 7.73 17.62 12.59
N GLN A 296 7.77 17.56 13.92
CA GLN A 296 6.60 17.65 14.77
C GLN A 296 5.81 18.94 14.50
N GLY A 297 4.50 18.80 14.25
CA GLY A 297 3.59 19.93 14.01
C GLY A 297 3.30 20.23 12.53
N GLU A 298 4.06 19.67 11.59
CA GLU A 298 3.65 19.63 10.18
C GLU A 298 2.42 18.74 10.01
N ALA A 299 1.56 19.02 9.02
CA ALA A 299 0.31 18.28 8.82
C ALA A 299 0.53 16.76 8.71
N PHE A 300 1.62 16.34 8.06
CA PHE A 300 1.98 14.93 7.93
C PHE A 300 2.38 14.26 9.26
N PHE A 301 2.93 15.05 10.20
CA PHE A 301 3.45 14.62 11.50
C PHE A 301 2.60 15.12 12.68
N ALA A 302 1.37 15.56 12.42
CA ALA A 302 0.51 16.22 13.41
C ALA A 302 -0.16 15.28 14.43
N VAL A 303 0.05 13.96 14.31
CA VAL A 303 -0.57 12.95 15.17
C VAL A 303 0.47 12.17 15.95
N GLY A 304 0.09 11.76 17.17
CA GLY A 304 0.86 10.86 18.02
C GLY A 304 1.61 11.54 19.17
N SER A 305 1.54 12.87 19.28
CA SER A 305 2.26 13.64 20.29
C SER A 305 1.40 14.59 21.13
N SER A 306 0.16 14.89 20.70
CA SER A 306 -0.73 15.77 21.47
C SER A 306 -1.22 15.08 22.74
N GLU A 307 -1.70 15.84 23.74
CA GLU A 307 -2.25 15.27 24.98
C GLU A 307 -3.46 14.36 24.71
N VAL A 308 -4.28 14.71 23.70
CA VAL A 308 -5.38 13.87 23.24
C VAL A 308 -4.88 12.55 22.63
N ASP A 309 -3.79 12.58 21.84
CA ASP A 309 -3.18 11.36 21.30
C ASP A 309 -2.66 10.47 22.42
N LYS A 310 -1.93 11.04 23.38
CA LYS A 310 -1.40 10.31 24.54
C LYS A 310 -2.52 9.66 25.35
N SER A 311 -3.61 10.39 25.57
CA SER A 311 -4.79 9.87 26.28
C SER A 311 -5.45 8.72 25.52
N THR A 312 -5.59 8.84 24.20
CA THR A 312 -6.10 7.78 23.32
C THR A 312 -5.19 6.55 23.34
N ILE A 313 -3.88 6.75 23.31
CA ILE A 313 -2.86 5.69 23.41
C ILE A 313 -2.95 4.96 24.75
N SER A 314 -3.15 5.69 25.86
CA SER A 314 -3.38 5.08 27.18
C SER A 314 -4.65 4.24 27.21
N ARG A 315 -5.74 4.69 26.56
CA ARG A 315 -6.97 3.89 26.43
C ARG A 315 -6.76 2.62 25.61
N ILE A 316 -5.95 2.67 24.54
CA ILE A 316 -5.53 1.47 23.81
C ILE A 316 -4.82 0.49 24.73
N LYS A 317 -3.88 0.96 25.56
CA LYS A 317 -3.16 0.11 26.52
C LYS A 317 -4.10 -0.53 27.53
N GLU A 318 -5.07 0.21 28.05
CA GLU A 318 -6.06 -0.31 28.99
C GLU A 318 -6.93 -1.42 28.38
N VAL A 319 -7.40 -1.23 27.13
CA VAL A 319 -8.14 -2.28 26.41
C VAL A 319 -7.24 -3.49 26.13
N ALA A 320 -5.99 -3.25 25.76
CA ALA A 320 -5.01 -4.29 25.49
C ALA A 320 -4.77 -5.18 26.73
N ASP A 321 -4.59 -4.56 27.90
CA ASP A 321 -4.40 -5.26 29.17
C ASP A 321 -5.62 -6.08 29.56
N ARG A 322 -6.83 -5.52 29.44
CA ARG A 322 -8.09 -6.23 29.75
C ARG A 322 -8.29 -7.46 28.87
N LYS A 323 -7.87 -7.41 27.60
CA LYS A 323 -8.03 -8.51 26.64
C LYS A 323 -6.83 -9.46 26.57
N GLY A 324 -5.70 -9.13 27.18
CA GLY A 324 -4.44 -9.86 26.98
C GLY A 324 -3.92 -9.75 25.54
N TRP A 325 -4.16 -8.61 24.88
CA TRP A 325 -3.70 -8.33 23.51
C TRP A 325 -2.52 -7.36 23.53
N THR A 326 -1.82 -7.22 22.41
CA THR A 326 -0.89 -6.10 22.21
C THR A 326 -1.65 -4.83 21.83
N MET A 327 -1.05 -3.67 22.08
CA MET A 327 -1.62 -2.37 21.66
C MET A 327 -1.84 -2.31 20.13
N ALA A 328 -0.91 -2.92 19.36
CA ALA A 328 -1.04 -3.01 17.91
C ALA A 328 -2.26 -3.82 17.49
N GLU A 329 -2.55 -4.93 18.17
CA GLU A 329 -3.73 -5.75 17.90
C GLU A 329 -5.03 -5.02 18.23
N VAL A 330 -5.07 -4.21 19.30
CA VAL A 330 -6.24 -3.37 19.60
C VAL A 330 -6.47 -2.34 18.50
N ALA A 331 -5.43 -1.59 18.12
CA ALA A 331 -5.53 -0.58 17.07
C ALA A 331 -5.91 -1.18 15.70
N LEU A 332 -5.37 -2.35 15.37
CA LEU A 332 -5.71 -3.05 14.13
C LEU A 332 -7.11 -3.69 14.20
N ALA A 333 -7.53 -4.27 15.33
CA ALA A 333 -8.89 -4.78 15.50
C ALA A 333 -9.93 -3.66 15.33
N TRP A 334 -9.63 -2.46 15.84
CA TRP A 334 -10.47 -1.27 15.63
C TRP A 334 -10.64 -0.94 14.14
N ILE A 335 -9.54 -0.77 13.39
CA ILE A 335 -9.65 -0.35 11.98
C ILE A 335 -10.22 -1.47 11.10
N LEU A 336 -10.01 -2.74 11.46
CA LEU A 336 -10.63 -3.89 10.80
C LEU A 336 -12.14 -3.95 11.01
N GLY A 337 -12.63 -3.49 12.17
CA GLY A 337 -14.07 -3.34 12.44
C GLY A 337 -14.75 -2.26 11.59
N LYS A 338 -13.98 -1.42 10.89
CA LYS A 338 -14.48 -0.36 9.99
C LYS A 338 -14.65 -0.83 8.54
N ASP A 339 -14.65 -2.13 8.29
CA ASP A 339 -14.73 -2.77 6.96
C ASP A 339 -13.60 -2.31 6.03
N THR A 340 -12.35 -2.42 6.51
CA THR A 340 -11.15 -2.04 5.76
C THR A 340 -10.16 -3.21 5.64
N ALA A 341 -9.18 -3.06 4.75
CA ALA A 341 -8.01 -3.92 4.65
C ALA A 341 -6.72 -3.06 4.83
N PRO A 342 -6.25 -2.84 6.07
CA PRO A 342 -5.19 -1.88 6.36
C PRO A 342 -3.82 -2.32 5.85
N ILE A 343 -3.04 -1.34 5.41
CA ILE A 343 -1.65 -1.49 4.97
C ILE A 343 -0.73 -1.25 6.17
N VAL A 344 -0.09 -2.32 6.65
CA VAL A 344 0.76 -2.30 7.83
C VAL A 344 2.22 -2.38 7.41
N GLY A 345 3.02 -1.41 7.83
CA GLY A 345 4.48 -1.44 7.67
C GLY A 345 5.10 -2.35 8.71
N ILE A 346 5.80 -3.39 8.27
CA ILE A 346 6.47 -4.37 9.15
C ILE A 346 7.96 -4.39 8.80
N SER A 347 8.82 -4.01 9.74
CA SER A 347 10.26 -3.89 9.52
C SER A 347 11.09 -5.02 10.14
N LYS A 348 10.46 -5.95 10.85
CA LYS A 348 11.11 -7.03 11.58
C LYS A 348 10.31 -8.33 11.44
N VAL A 349 11.00 -9.46 11.32
CA VAL A 349 10.38 -10.78 11.10
C VAL A 349 9.46 -11.17 12.26
N GLU A 350 9.85 -10.85 13.49
CA GLU A 350 9.07 -11.18 14.69
C GLU A 350 7.70 -10.50 14.66
N ARG A 351 7.65 -9.28 14.12
CA ARG A 351 6.39 -8.51 13.98
C ARG A 351 5.47 -9.05 12.89
N VAL A 352 5.98 -9.87 11.96
CA VAL A 352 5.13 -10.58 11.00
C VAL A 352 4.28 -11.61 11.74
N ALA A 353 4.87 -12.36 12.67
CA ALA A 353 4.16 -13.38 13.44
C ALA A 353 3.03 -12.78 14.29
N ASP A 354 3.22 -11.58 14.85
CA ASP A 354 2.21 -10.85 15.61
C ASP A 354 0.90 -10.62 14.81
N THR A 355 0.98 -10.49 13.48
CA THR A 355 -0.21 -10.26 12.64
C THR A 355 -1.16 -11.47 12.56
N ALA A 356 -0.65 -12.69 12.79
CA ALA A 356 -1.48 -13.88 12.87
C ALA A 356 -2.48 -13.82 14.04
N GLY A 357 -2.15 -13.04 15.07
CA GLY A 357 -3.02 -12.85 16.23
C GLY A 357 -4.29 -12.07 15.92
N LEU A 358 -4.40 -11.39 14.78
CA LEU A 358 -5.55 -10.55 14.42
C LEU A 358 -6.80 -11.36 14.07
N LYS A 359 -6.65 -12.59 13.56
CA LYS A 359 -7.78 -13.40 13.12
C LYS A 359 -8.73 -13.68 14.30
N GLY A 360 -9.99 -13.29 14.13
CA GLY A 360 -11.03 -13.51 15.16
C GLY A 360 -11.03 -12.48 16.29
N LYS A 361 -10.15 -11.47 16.26
CA LYS A 361 -10.17 -10.37 17.23
C LYS A 361 -11.18 -9.31 16.81
N SER A 362 -12.10 -8.99 17.71
CA SER A 362 -13.06 -7.90 17.57
C SER A 362 -13.20 -7.11 18.87
N LEU A 363 -13.43 -5.81 18.74
CA LEU A 363 -13.78 -4.94 19.86
C LEU A 363 -15.30 -4.91 20.03
N SER A 364 -15.79 -4.78 21.26
CA SER A 364 -17.21 -4.52 21.52
C SER A 364 -17.56 -3.07 21.17
N GLU A 365 -18.85 -2.77 21.01
CA GLU A 365 -19.34 -1.40 20.75
C GLU A 365 -18.86 -0.42 21.83
N ASN A 366 -18.96 -0.79 23.11
CA ASN A 366 -18.48 0.02 24.23
C ASN A 366 -16.96 0.26 24.18
N GLU A 367 -16.18 -0.73 23.75
CA GLU A 367 -14.73 -0.56 23.60
C GLU A 367 -14.39 0.36 22.44
N VAL A 368 -15.13 0.27 21.34
CA VAL A 368 -14.98 1.18 20.20
C VAL A 368 -15.33 2.61 20.62
N GLU A 369 -16.47 2.82 21.26
CA GLU A 369 -16.88 4.14 21.76
C GLU A 369 -15.85 4.72 22.73
N PHE A 370 -15.37 3.90 23.68
CA PHE A 370 -14.32 4.29 24.61
C PHE A 370 -13.02 4.70 23.91
N LEU A 371 -12.60 4.00 22.85
CA LEU A 371 -11.40 4.36 22.11
C LEU A 371 -11.58 5.63 21.26
N GLU A 372 -12.81 5.91 20.83
CA GLU A 372 -13.14 6.99 19.89
C GLU A 372 -13.53 8.31 20.54
N GLU A 373 -14.06 8.28 21.77
CA GLU A 373 -14.64 9.43 22.48
C GLU A 373 -13.70 10.65 22.55
N LEU A 374 -12.39 10.43 22.67
CA LEU A 374 -11.42 11.53 22.78
C LEU A 374 -11.02 12.13 21.44
N TYR A 375 -11.54 11.63 20.31
CA TYR A 375 -11.10 12.09 19.00
C TYR A 375 -11.39 13.58 18.80
N ILE A 376 -10.37 14.31 18.34
CA ILE A 376 -10.51 15.70 17.90
C ILE A 376 -10.22 15.82 16.40
N PRO A 377 -10.94 16.70 15.68
CA PRO A 377 -10.65 17.00 14.28
C PRO A 377 -9.19 17.42 14.06
N ARG A 378 -8.62 16.95 12.95
CA ARG A 378 -7.23 17.19 12.53
C ARG A 378 -7.17 18.01 11.26
N LYS A 379 -6.01 18.62 11.02
CA LYS A 379 -5.69 19.14 9.68
C LYS A 379 -5.55 17.97 8.72
N ILE A 380 -6.13 18.13 7.54
CA ILE A 380 -6.05 17.14 6.48
C ILE A 380 -4.60 17.03 5.99
N SER A 381 -4.16 15.80 5.78
CA SER A 381 -2.80 15.44 5.43
C SER A 381 -2.77 14.64 4.13
N GLY A 382 -1.71 14.85 3.34
CA GLY A 382 -1.44 14.10 2.11
C GLY A 382 -2.31 14.45 0.89
N HIS A 383 -3.30 15.33 1.03
CA HIS A 383 -4.12 15.81 -0.08
C HIS A 383 -3.39 16.93 -0.84
N ILE A 384 -3.58 16.99 -2.16
CA ILE A 384 -3.03 18.03 -3.06
C ILE A 384 -4.19 18.82 -3.65
#